data_AF-A0A6P0VTX5-F1
#
_entry.id   AF-A0A6P0VTX5-F1
#
_cell.length_a   1.000
_cell.length_b   1.000
_cell.length_c   1.000
_cell.angle_alpha   90.00
_cell.angle_beta   90.00
_cell.angle_gamma   90.00
#
_symmetry.space_group_name_H-M   'P 1'
#
loop_
_entity.id
_entity.type
_entity.pdbx_description
1 polymer ?
#
loop_
_entity_poly.entity_id
_entity_poly.type
_entity_poly.pdbx_seq_one_letter_code
_entity_poly.pdbx_strand_id
1 'polypeptide(L)'
;MENLVQAQVIDNWEVQDEPEHLRTIRDRILDSTQPSYKLLDLYRQIVTQGQVTTVGTSEEKELLLSGLVVKEGRYIKVGNRIYELIFDLVWVESQI
;
A
#
# COMPACT_ATOMS: atom_id res chain seq x y z
N MET A 1 -10.49 9.47 22.10
CA MET A 1 -11.56 9.75 21.12
C MET A 1 -10.89 10.02 19.78
N GLU A 2 -10.48 8.96 19.07
CA GLU A 2 -9.78 9.07 17.78
C GLU A 2 -10.28 8.02 16.77
N ASN A 3 -11.51 7.52 16.92
CA ASN A 3 -12.02 6.36 16.15
C ASN A 3 -13.07 6.69 15.07
N LEU A 4 -13.44 7.95 14.87
CA LEU A 4 -14.50 8.28 13.90
C LEU A 4 -13.98 8.41 12.46
N VAL A 5 -12.79 8.97 12.26
CA VAL A 5 -12.19 9.10 10.92
C VAL A 5 -11.73 7.75 10.38
N GLN A 6 -11.22 6.89 11.27
CA GLN A 6 -10.68 5.59 10.92
C GLN A 6 -11.78 4.64 10.40
N ALA A 7 -12.95 4.62 11.04
CA ALA A 7 -14.07 3.78 10.62
C ALA A 7 -14.70 4.25 9.29
N GLN A 8 -14.87 5.56 9.06
CA GLN A 8 -15.55 6.03 7.84
C GLN A 8 -14.70 5.96 6.58
N VAL A 9 -13.37 6.07 6.71
CA VAL A 9 -12.46 5.92 5.58
C VAL A 9 -12.20 4.43 5.31
N ILE A 10 -11.97 3.60 6.32
CA ILE A 10 -11.60 2.19 6.09
C ILE A 10 -12.78 1.33 5.63
N ASP A 11 -13.99 1.53 6.18
CA ASP A 11 -15.13 0.62 5.95
C ASP A 11 -15.82 0.85 4.59
N ASN A 12 -15.59 1.99 3.93
CA ASN A 12 -16.30 2.36 2.70
C ASN A 12 -15.50 3.23 1.70
N TRP A 13 -14.17 3.28 1.79
CA TRP A 13 -13.36 4.06 0.82
C TRP A 13 -13.58 3.61 -0.64
N GLU A 14 -13.95 2.34 -0.88
CA GLU A 14 -14.26 1.85 -2.23
C GLU A 14 -15.57 2.42 -2.78
N VAL A 15 -16.49 2.87 -1.93
CA VAL A 15 -17.84 3.33 -2.29
C VAL A 15 -17.98 4.86 -2.21
N GLN A 16 -17.02 5.56 -1.57
CA GLN A 16 -17.01 7.03 -1.51
C GLN A 16 -16.43 7.66 -2.78
N ASP A 17 -16.97 8.83 -3.15
CA ASP A 17 -16.60 9.62 -4.33
C ASP A 17 -15.19 10.27 -4.24
N GLU A 18 -14.53 10.22 -3.06
CA GLU A 18 -13.41 11.11 -2.73
C GLU A 18 -12.01 10.51 -2.46
N PRO A 19 -11.69 9.24 -2.78
CA PRO A 19 -10.27 8.92 -2.90
C PRO A 19 -9.93 8.19 -4.20
N GLU A 20 -10.02 8.90 -5.32
CA GLU A 20 -9.45 8.49 -6.61
C GLU A 20 -8.00 7.98 -6.46
N HIS A 21 -7.23 8.61 -5.57
CA HIS A 21 -5.87 8.19 -5.24
C HIS A 21 -5.78 6.76 -4.68
N LEU A 22 -6.70 6.32 -3.81
CA LEU A 22 -6.64 4.97 -3.24
C LEU A 22 -6.99 3.92 -4.29
N ARG A 23 -7.99 4.18 -5.14
CA ARG A 23 -8.31 3.31 -6.27
C ARG A 23 -7.13 3.23 -7.24
N THR A 24 -6.51 4.36 -7.56
CA THR A 24 -5.32 4.42 -8.42
C THR A 24 -4.15 3.61 -7.84
N ILE A 25 -3.91 3.69 -6.53
CA ILE A 25 -2.89 2.90 -5.84
C ILE A 25 -3.22 1.41 -5.95
N ARG A 26 -4.45 1.02 -5.61
CA ARG A 26 -4.93 -0.37 -5.67
C ARG A 26 -4.77 -0.95 -7.06
N ASP A 27 -5.36 -0.29 -8.06
CA ASP A 27 -5.37 -0.74 -9.44
C ASP A 27 -3.93 -0.83 -9.97
N ARG A 28 -3.05 0.09 -9.58
CA ARG A 28 -1.64 -0.01 -9.94
C ARG A 28 -0.91 -1.20 -9.31
N ILE A 29 -1.28 -1.65 -8.11
CA ILE A 29 -0.67 -2.83 -7.48
C ILE A 29 -1.20 -4.12 -8.12
N LEU A 30 -2.49 -4.16 -8.44
CA LEU A 30 -3.17 -5.36 -8.96
C LEU A 30 -2.99 -5.53 -10.47
N ASP A 31 -3.00 -4.43 -11.23
CA ASP A 31 -2.90 -4.38 -12.70
C ASP A 31 -1.52 -3.92 -13.19
N SER A 32 -0.50 -3.99 -12.32
CA SER A 32 0.86 -3.59 -12.63
C SER A 32 1.49 -4.45 -13.74
N THR A 33 2.57 -3.94 -14.36
CA THR A 33 3.38 -4.74 -15.30
C THR A 33 4.15 -5.87 -14.62
N GLN A 34 4.41 -5.75 -13.31
CA GLN A 34 4.96 -6.80 -12.47
C GLN A 34 3.85 -7.74 -11.98
N PRO A 35 4.16 -9.02 -11.72
CA PRO A 35 3.18 -9.93 -11.14
C PRO A 35 2.69 -9.41 -9.78
N SER A 36 1.37 -9.25 -9.64
CA SER A 36 0.73 -8.70 -8.44
C SER A 36 1.17 -9.42 -7.16
N TYR A 37 1.32 -10.76 -7.19
CA TYR A 37 1.79 -11.54 -6.04
C TYR A 37 3.17 -11.12 -5.51
N LYS A 38 4.09 -10.64 -6.37
CA LYS A 38 5.42 -10.18 -5.93
C LYS A 38 5.35 -8.81 -5.28
N LEU A 39 4.50 -7.93 -5.82
CA LEU A 39 4.26 -6.62 -5.23
C LEU A 39 3.59 -6.76 -3.86
N LEU A 40 2.59 -7.63 -3.77
CA LEU A 40 1.88 -7.94 -2.52
C LEU A 40 2.82 -8.60 -1.50
N ASP A 41 3.71 -9.50 -1.91
CA ASP A 41 4.71 -10.09 -1.02
C ASP A 41 5.69 -9.05 -0.47
N LEU A 42 6.25 -8.20 -1.33
CA LEU A 42 7.14 -7.13 -0.90
C LEU A 42 6.43 -6.13 0.02
N TYR A 43 5.21 -5.74 -0.35
CA TYR A 43 4.42 -4.82 0.46
C TYR A 43 4.06 -5.43 1.83
N ARG A 44 3.68 -6.71 1.88
CA ARG A 44 3.49 -7.45 3.14
C ARG A 44 4.72 -7.38 4.05
N GLN A 45 5.92 -7.53 3.48
CA GLN A 45 7.16 -7.41 4.26
C GLN A 45 7.33 -6.00 4.83
N ILE A 46 7.00 -4.96 4.06
CA ILE A 46 7.06 -3.55 4.49
C ILE A 46 6.08 -3.29 5.63
N VAL A 47 4.82 -3.73 5.51
CA VAL A 47 3.80 -3.54 6.56
C VAL A 47 4.18 -4.32 7.84
N THR A 48 4.72 -5.54 7.69
CA THR A 48 5.10 -6.39 8.83
C THR A 48 6.34 -5.86 9.58
N GLN A 49 7.34 -5.36 8.84
CA GLN A 49 8.62 -4.91 9.42
C GLN A 49 8.63 -3.39 9.69
N GLY A 50 7.61 -2.67 9.26
CA GLY A 50 7.53 -1.20 9.25
C GLY A 50 8.38 -0.55 8.15
N GLN A 51 9.53 -1.15 7.81
CA GLN A 51 10.40 -0.71 6.72
C GLN A 51 11.26 -1.88 6.21
N VAL A 52 11.65 -1.83 4.95
CA VAL A 52 12.56 -2.81 4.32
C VAL A 52 13.73 -2.08 3.68
N THR A 53 14.91 -2.71 3.63
CA THR A 53 16.08 -2.11 2.96
C THR A 53 15.87 -2.12 1.45
N THR A 54 16.03 -0.97 0.80
CA THR A 54 15.93 -0.86 -0.67
C THR A 54 17.10 -1.58 -1.34
N VAL A 55 16.77 -2.51 -2.25
CA VAL A 55 17.72 -3.25 -3.09
C VAL A 55 17.55 -2.93 -4.58
N GLY A 56 16.62 -2.03 -4.94
CA GLY A 56 16.48 -1.46 -6.28
C GLY A 56 15.78 -2.37 -7.28
N THR A 57 14.94 -3.29 -6.82
CA THR A 57 14.20 -4.23 -7.67
C THR A 57 13.09 -3.53 -8.46
N SER A 58 12.54 -4.22 -9.46
CA SER A 58 11.41 -3.70 -10.24
C SER A 58 10.15 -3.58 -9.38
N GLU A 59 9.96 -4.50 -8.43
CA GLU A 59 8.86 -4.46 -7.47
C GLU A 59 8.91 -3.22 -6.59
N GLU A 60 10.09 -2.85 -6.09
CA GLU A 60 10.28 -1.61 -5.32
C GLU A 60 9.93 -0.39 -6.15
N LYS A 61 10.34 -0.36 -7.42
CA LYS A 61 10.03 0.75 -8.33
C LYS A 61 8.53 0.88 -8.53
N GLU A 62 7.81 -0.20 -8.75
CA GLU A 62 6.35 -0.13 -8.92
C GLU A 62 5.63 0.31 -7.65
N LEU A 63 6.04 -0.17 -6.47
CA LEU A 63 5.47 0.31 -5.19
C LEU A 63 5.78 1.80 -4.94
N LEU A 64 6.95 2.28 -5.34
CA LEU A 64 7.30 3.71 -5.24
C LEU A 64 6.49 4.55 -6.23
N LEU A 65 6.29 4.05 -7.44
CA LEU A 65 5.52 4.74 -8.47
C LEU A 65 4.01 4.75 -8.18
N SER A 66 3.51 3.80 -7.38
CA SER A 66 2.15 3.87 -6.86
C SER A 66 1.98 4.93 -5.79
N GLY A 67 3.06 5.37 -5.15
CA GLY A 67 2.99 6.29 -4.01
C GLY A 67 2.49 5.62 -2.72
N LEU A 68 2.29 4.30 -2.73
CA LEU A 68 1.96 3.53 -1.53
C LEU A 68 3.11 3.56 -0.53
N VAL A 69 4.34 3.43 -1.03
CA VAL A 69 5.56 3.46 -0.23
C VAL A 69 6.43 4.62 -0.65
N VAL A 70 7.25 5.09 0.29
CA VAL A 70 8.25 6.14 0.07
C VAL A 70 9.63 5.59 0.41
N LYS A 71 10.63 6.10 -0.30
CA LYS A 71 12.03 5.80 -0.01
C LYS A 71 12.58 6.83 0.97
N GLU A 72 13.06 6.36 2.12
CA GLU A 72 13.73 7.17 3.14
C GLU A 72 15.16 6.64 3.34
N GLY A 73 16.12 7.31 2.70
CA GLY A 73 17.52 6.88 2.70
C GLY A 73 17.68 5.50 2.06
N ARG A 74 18.11 4.53 2.88
CA ARG A 74 18.32 3.13 2.46
C ARG A 74 17.10 2.23 2.68
N TYR A 75 15.97 2.80 3.08
CA TYR A 75 14.76 2.04 3.40
C TYR A 75 13.58 2.47 2.54
N ILE A 76 12.62 1.56 2.41
CA ILE A 76 11.27 1.82 1.91
C ILE A 76 10.27 1.54 3.03
N LYS A 77 9.29 2.42 3.18
CA LYS A 77 8.23 2.33 4.19
C LYS A 77 6.93 2.87 3.64
N VAL A 78 5.81 2.59 4.28
CA VAL A 78 4.50 3.14 3.86
C VAL A 78 4.52 4.66 3.94
N GLY A 79 4.06 5.33 2.88
CA GLY A 79 4.17 6.78 2.72
C GLY A 79 3.16 7.58 3.55
N ASN A 80 1.99 7.00 3.81
CA ASN A 80 0.91 7.63 4.54
C ASN A 80 0.25 6.62 5.48
N ARG A 81 0.02 7.03 6.75
CA ARG A 81 -0.64 6.19 7.74
C ARG A 81 -2.06 5.78 7.32
N ILE A 82 -2.76 6.60 6.54
CA ILE A 82 -4.08 6.25 5.98
C ILE A 82 -3.95 5.07 5.02
N TYR A 83 -2.89 5.01 4.20
CA TYR A 83 -2.66 3.89 3.29
C TYR A 83 -2.37 2.59 4.05
N GLU A 84 -1.57 2.67 5.12
CA GLU A 84 -1.27 1.51 5.96
C GLU A 84 -2.51 0.93 6.64
N LEU A 85 -3.49 1.79 6.95
CA LEU A 85 -4.76 1.40 7.57
C LEU A 85 -5.76 0.78 6.58
N ILE A 86 -5.62 1.08 5.29
CA ILE A 86 -6.53 0.62 4.24
C ILE A 86 -5.95 -0.60 3.52
N PHE A 87 -4.69 -0.49 3.10
CA PHE A 87 -3.89 -1.57 2.55
C PHE A 87 -3.15 -2.26 3.71
N ASP A 88 -3.89 -2.73 4.70
CA ASP A 88 -3.33 -3.44 5.84
C ASP A 88 -3.01 -4.91 5.50
N LEU A 89 -2.53 -5.68 6.48
CA LEU A 89 -2.23 -7.10 6.26
C LEU A 89 -3.47 -7.90 5.83
N VAL A 90 -4.65 -7.57 6.36
CA VAL A 90 -5.91 -8.25 6.01
C VAL A 90 -6.25 -8.03 4.55
N TRP A 91 -6.14 -6.77 4.08
CA TRP A 91 -6.32 -6.44 2.68
C TRP A 91 -5.31 -7.18 1.81
N VAL A 92 -4.01 -7.16 2.16
CA VAL A 92 -2.98 -7.84 1.36
C VAL A 92 -3.25 -9.35 1.26
N GLU A 93 -3.62 -9.99 2.36
CA GLU A 93 -3.94 -11.43 2.38
C GLU A 93 -5.20 -11.76 1.56
N SER A 94 -6.16 -10.84 1.47
CA SER A 94 -7.36 -11.03 0.64
C SER A 94 -7.09 -11.02 -0.87
N GLN A 95 -5.92 -10.52 -1.30
CA GLN A 95 -5.53 -10.39 -2.71
C GLN A 95 -4.59 -11.52 -3.21
N ILE A 96 -4.17 -12.43 -2.33
CA ILE A 96 -3.26 -13.57 -2.62
C ILE A 96 -4.09 -14.83 -2.85
#